data_AF-A0A3N5I7G3-F1
#
_entry.id   AF-A0A3N5I7G3-F1
#
_cell.length_a   1.000
_cell.length_b   1.000
_cell.length_c   1.000
_cell.angle_alpha   90.00
_cell.angle_beta   90.00
_cell.angle_gamma   90.00
#
_symmetry.space_group_name_H-M   'P 1'
#
loop_
_entity.id
_entity.type
_entity.pdbx_description
1 polymer ?
#
loop_
_entity_poly.entity_id
_entity_poly.type
_entity_poly.pdbx_seq_one_letter_code
_entity_poly.pdbx_strand_id
1 'polypeptide(L)' 'MDFAAAVERTLRRQAMLEGGETVLVAVSGGADSVALLSILTALAPTWRLALHVLHVDHGLRP' A
#
# COMPACT_ATOMS: atom_id res chain seq x y z
N MET A 1 17.99 -5.94 6.92
CA MET A 1 16.61 -6.27 7.35
C MET A 1 15.68 -5.69 6.30
N ASP A 2 14.92 -6.54 5.60
CA ASP A 2 14.06 -6.12 4.50
C ASP A 2 12.81 -5.42 5.03
N PHE A 3 12.63 -4.14 4.68
CA PHE A 3 11.49 -3.32 5.13
C PHE A 3 10.16 -3.90 4.61
N ALA A 4 10.14 -4.54 3.44
CA ALA A 4 8.93 -5.19 2.91
C ALA A 4 8.45 -6.33 3.83
N ALA A 5 9.37 -7.12 4.39
CA ALA A 5 9.04 -8.18 5.34
C ALA A 5 8.48 -7.64 6.66
N ALA A 6 8.85 -6.43 7.08
CA ALA A 6 8.26 -5.78 8.26
C ALA A 6 6.82 -5.31 7.98
N VAL A 7 6.55 -4.79 6.78
CA VAL A 7 5.20 -4.43 6.34
C VAL A 7 4.31 -5.67 6.24
N GLU A 8 4.78 -6.74 5.59
CA GLU A 8 4.01 -7.98 5.45
C GLU A 8 3.64 -8.58 6.82
N ARG A 9 4.60 -8.61 7.75
CA ARG A 9 4.33 -9.06 9.13
C ARG A 9 3.28 -8.21 9.82
N THR A 10 3.22 -6.92 9.52
CA THR A 10 2.22 -6.02 10.08
C THR A 10 0.84 -6.28 9.49
N LEU A 11 0.74 -6.45 8.16
CA LEU A 11 -0.50 -6.84 7.49
C LEU A 11 -1.09 -8.12 8.11
N ARG A 12 -0.26 -9.15 8.30
CA ARG A 12 -0.69 -10.43 8.92
C ARG A 12 -1.07 -10.28 10.39
N ARG A 13 -0.20 -9.65 11.20
CA ARG A 13 -0.42 -9.51 12.65
C ARG A 13 -1.68 -8.72 12.97
N GLN A 14 -2.08 -7.80 12.09
CA GLN A 14 -3.25 -6.95 12.27
C GLN A 14 -4.46 -7.43 11.47
N ALA A 15 -4.37 -8.58 10.79
CA ALA A 15 -5.43 -9.12 9.92
C ALA A 15 -5.99 -8.06 8.95
N MET A 16 -5.12 -7.24 8.37
CA MET A 16 -5.54 -6.13 7.51
C MET A 16 -5.94 -6.58 6.11
N LEU A 17 -5.35 -7.68 5.65
CA LEU A 17 -5.58 -8.31 4.36
C LEU A 17 -5.46 -9.83 4.53
N GLU A 18 -6.23 -10.58 3.76
CA GLU A 18 -6.23 -12.04 3.67
C GLU A 18 -5.70 -12.54 2.31
N GLY A 19 -5.66 -11.67 1.30
CA GLY A 19 -5.19 -11.93 -0.05
C GLY A 19 -6.33 -12.14 -1.06
N GLY A 20 -6.12 -11.71 -2.30
CA GLY A 20 -7.12 -11.73 -3.36
C GLY A 20 -8.03 -10.50 -3.43
N GLU A 21 -7.88 -9.55 -2.50
CA GLU A 21 -8.71 -8.35 -2.46
C GLU A 21 -8.31 -7.31 -3.49
N THR A 22 -9.25 -6.41 -3.77
CA THR A 22 -8.97 -5.14 -4.41
C THR A 22 -8.71 -4.07 -3.35
N VAL A 23 -7.51 -3.48 -3.36
CA VAL A 23 -7.08 -2.49 -2.37
C VAL A 23 -6.95 -1.12 -3.03
N LEU A 24 -7.67 -0.14 -2.50
CA LEU A 24 -7.52 1.26 -2.87
C LEU A 24 -6.48 1.92 -1.97
N VAL A 25 -5.30 2.23 -2.53
CA VAL A 25 -4.17 2.84 -1.82
C VAL A 25 -4.30 4.36 -1.90
N ALA A 26 -4.47 5.01 -0.75
CA ALA A 26 -4.43 6.46 -0.65
C ALA A 26 -2.99 6.96 -0.79
N VAL A 27 -2.70 7.72 -1.84
CA VAL A 27 -1.37 8.26 -2.14
C VAL A 27 -1.43 9.77 -2.16
N SER A 28 -0.71 10.44 -1.26
CA SER A 28 -0.67 11.91 -1.19
C SER A 28 0.42 12.53 -2.07
N GLY A 29 1.33 11.71 -2.61
CA GLY A 29 2.53 12.15 -3.31
C GLY A 29 3.74 12.36 -2.39
N GLY A 30 3.55 12.29 -1.06
CA GLY A 30 4.64 12.31 -0.09
C GLY A 30 5.40 10.98 -0.04
N ALA A 31 6.65 11.03 0.45
CA ALA A 31 7.58 9.90 0.48
C ALA A 31 6.99 8.64 1.13
N ASP A 32 6.30 8.78 2.26
CA ASP A 32 5.70 7.65 2.98
C ASP A 32 4.62 6.93 2.15
N SER A 33 3.75 7.69 1.50
CA SER A 33 2.66 7.13 0.70
C SER A 33 3.16 6.46 -0.57
N VAL A 34 4.22 7.01 -1.18
CA VAL A 34 4.89 6.41 -2.34
C VAL A 34 5.66 5.15 -1.94
N ALA A 35 6.33 5.16 -0.79
CA ALA A 35 6.99 3.97 -0.25
C ALA A 35 5.98 2.85 0.05
N LEU A 36 4.85 3.18 0.67
CA LEU A 36 3.76 2.23 0.91
C LEU A 36 3.26 1.62 -0.40
N LEU A 37 2.97 2.45 -1.42
CA LEU A 37 2.55 1.96 -2.73
C LEU A 37 3.60 1.04 -3.34
N SER A 38 4.89 1.42 -3.29
CA SER A 38 5.99 0.61 -3.83
C SER A 38 6.05 -0.77 -3.17
N ILE A 39 5.89 -0.84 -1.85
CA ILE A 39 5.96 -2.11 -1.10
C ILE A 39 4.73 -2.95 -1.37
N LEU A 40 3.54 -2.37 -1.35
CA LEU A 40 2.31 -3.10 -1.68
C LEU A 40 2.35 -3.63 -3.10
N THR A 41 2.91 -2.88 -4.05
CA THR A 41 3.10 -3.33 -5.44
C THR A 41 4.01 -4.55 -5.51
N ALA A 42 5.08 -4.59 -4.72
CA ALA A 42 5.97 -5.75 -4.64
C ALA A 42 5.31 -6.97 -3.99
N LEU A 43 4.41 -6.77 -3.01
CA LEU A 43 3.67 -7.83 -2.34
C LEU A 43 2.45 -8.33 -3.13
N ALA A 44 1.90 -7.50 -4.02
CA ALA A 44 0.66 -7.76 -4.73
C ALA A 44 0.63 -9.10 -5.50
N PRO A 45 1.69 -9.56 -6.18
CA PRO A 45 1.66 -10.85 -6.87
C PRO A 45 1.48 -12.02 -5.91
N THR A 46 2.23 -12.04 -4.80
CA THR A 46 2.18 -13.13 -3.81
C THR A 46 0.86 -13.14 -3.05
N TRP A 47 0.32 -11.95 -2.77
CA TRP A 47 -0.95 -11.78 -2.06
C TRP A 47 -2.17 -11.73 -2.99
N ARG A 48 -1.96 -11.81 -4.31
CA ARG A 48 -2.99 -11.71 -5.35
C ARG A 48 -3.84 -10.43 -5.24
N LEU A 49 -3.23 -9.31 -4.82
CA LEU A 49 -3.93 -8.04 -4.65
C LEU A 49 -4.12 -7.34 -6.00
N ALA A 50 -5.31 -6.78 -6.20
CA ALA A 50 -5.52 -5.77 -7.24
C ALA A 50 -5.38 -4.38 -6.60
N LEU A 51 -4.35 -3.62 -7.00
CA LEU A 51 -4.09 -2.30 -6.43
C LEU A 51 -4.66 -1.20 -7.32
N HIS A 52 -5.40 -0.26 -6.71
CA HIS A 52 -5.79 1.00 -7.34
C HIS A 52 -5.24 2.15 -6.51
N VAL A 53 -4.81 3.22 -7.16
CA VAL A 53 -4.36 4.43 -6.47
C VAL A 53 -5.48 5.44 -6.39
N LEU A 54 -5.70 5.99 -5.19
CA LEU A 54 -6.52 7.17 -4.96
C LEU A 54 -5.61 8.31 -4.51
N HIS A 55 -5.62 9.40 -5.26
CA HIS A 55 -5.06 10.68 -4.84
C HIS A 55 -6.19 11.68 -4.66
N VAL A 56 -6.15 12.47 -3.58
CA VAL A 56 -7.08 13.56 -3.34
C VAL A 56 -6.30 14.85 -3.38
N ASP A 57 -6.57 15.66 -4.40
CA ASP A 57 -6.13 17.05 -4.41
C ASP A 57 -7.04 17.86 -3.48
N HIS A 58 -6.45 18.39 -2.41
CA HIS A 58 -7.16 19.20 -1.42
C HIS A 58 -7.32 20.66 -1.83
N GLY A 59 -6.66 21.12 -2.90
CA GLY A 59 -6.72 22.51 -3.36
C GLY A 59 -6.11 23.52 -2.38
N LEU A 60 -5.24 23.06 -1.46
CA LEU A 60 -4.62 23.93 -0.45
C LEU A 60 -3.45 24.74 -1.03
N ARG A 61 -2.85 24.26 -2.12
CA ARG A 61 -1.76 24.91 -2.85
C ARG A 61 -1.88 24.61 -4.35
N PRO A 62 -1.46 25.52 -5.24
CA PRO A 62 -1.42 25.30 -6.69
C PRO A 62 -0.47 24.18 -7.12
#